data_AF-A0AAV9S9K7-F1
#
_entry.id   AF-A0AAV9S9K7-F1
#
_cell.length_a   1.000
_cell.length_b   1.000
_cell.length_c   1.000
_cell.angle_alpha   90.00
_cell.angle_beta   90.00
_cell.angle_gamma   90.00
#
_symmetry.space_group_name_H-M   'P 1'
#
loop_
_entity.id
_entity.type
_entity.pdbx_description
1 polymer ?
#
loop_
_entity_poly.entity_id
_entity_poly.type
_entity_poly.pdbx_seq_one_letter_code
_entity_poly.pdbx_strand_id
1 'polypeptide(L)'
;MEEEPDTGNSSRAERKALEKAKILQRERERKVFTLVGRVLKKPEAERSEEEAAALLLHREAVDELCRRKIRRNVLKRKQEEVYDAADELKSKVKQLAAAVQQANHLVVYTGAGISTAASIPDYRGPNGVWTQLQKGRTVGSSDLSKAEPTVTHMCIRMLHKEKLVKHVVSQNCDGLHLRSGLPREALSELHGNMFIEVCTACSPAREFLRLFDVTERTSLHRHGTGRRCSHCGSELRDTIVHFGERGTLEQPLNWKGAAEAAKEADVILCLGSSLKVLKKYACLWSMNRAANKRPKLYIVNLQWTPKDDLAVLKIHGKCDDVMSLLMEELGIQIPKYSRADDPIFNLATPLRPEEIQSHTREVLAAADGQEGPSAENEQPSEETSSLQGGWFGRGYSKGRRKKKRAA
;
A
#
# COMPACT_ATOMS: atom_id res chain seq x y z
N MET A 1 -53.87 21.06 -27.14
CA MET A 1 -53.01 20.23 -27.98
C MET A 1 -51.93 21.17 -28.48
N GLU A 2 -50.90 21.39 -27.68
CA GLU A 2 -49.71 22.16 -28.06
C GLU A 2 -48.54 21.20 -27.82
N GLU A 3 -48.07 20.60 -28.91
CA GLU A 3 -46.95 19.67 -28.92
C GLU A 3 -45.64 20.47 -28.91
N GLU A 4 -44.75 20.13 -27.98
CA GLU A 4 -43.36 20.57 -28.02
C GLU A 4 -42.61 19.92 -29.20
N PRO A 5 -41.77 20.68 -29.95
CA PRO A 5 -40.96 20.09 -31.00
C PRO A 5 -39.69 19.45 -30.45
N ASP A 6 -39.57 18.16 -30.77
CA ASP A 6 -38.44 17.25 -30.62
C ASP A 6 -37.11 17.85 -31.11
N THR A 7 -36.08 17.83 -30.25
CA THR A 7 -34.77 18.44 -30.52
C THR A 7 -33.77 17.41 -31.08
N GLY A 8 -33.69 17.38 -32.41
CA GLY A 8 -32.43 17.58 -33.13
C GLY A 8 -31.39 16.46 -33.14
N ASN A 9 -31.53 15.54 -34.10
CA ASN A 9 -30.52 14.58 -34.52
C ASN A 9 -29.42 15.28 -35.38
N SER A 10 -28.39 15.88 -34.77
CA SER A 10 -27.31 16.61 -35.49
C SER A 10 -26.52 15.74 -36.49
N SER A 11 -26.22 16.30 -37.67
CA SER A 11 -25.55 15.63 -38.80
C SER A 11 -24.09 15.23 -38.51
N ARG A 12 -23.60 14.13 -39.09
CA ARG A 12 -22.22 13.63 -38.91
C ARG A 12 -21.15 14.68 -39.27
N ALA A 13 -21.44 15.57 -40.21
CA ALA A 13 -20.54 16.65 -40.64
C ALA A 13 -20.41 17.75 -39.58
N GLU A 14 -21.53 18.17 -38.96
CA GLU A 14 -21.53 19.13 -37.85
C GLU A 14 -20.75 18.59 -36.65
N ARG A 15 -20.95 17.31 -36.30
CA ARG A 15 -20.20 16.67 -35.20
C ARG A 15 -18.68 16.71 -35.45
N LYS A 16 -18.24 16.46 -36.68
CA LYS A 16 -16.81 16.50 -37.07
C LYS A 16 -16.25 17.92 -37.08
N ALA A 17 -17.03 18.91 -37.52
CA ALA A 17 -16.65 20.32 -37.48
C ALA A 17 -16.51 20.84 -36.05
N LEU A 18 -17.46 20.51 -35.17
CA LEU A 18 -17.44 20.84 -33.75
C LEU A 18 -16.22 20.22 -33.04
N GLU A 19 -15.90 18.96 -33.36
CA GLU A 19 -14.72 18.29 -32.81
C GLU A 19 -13.41 18.94 -33.28
N LYS A 20 -13.31 19.33 -34.56
CA LYS A 20 -12.16 20.08 -35.10
C LYS A 20 -11.99 21.44 -34.43
N ALA A 21 -13.09 22.18 -34.22
CA ALA A 21 -13.07 23.45 -33.51
C ALA A 21 -12.59 23.30 -32.05
N LYS A 22 -13.08 22.28 -31.34
CA LYS A 22 -12.62 21.93 -29.98
C LYS A 22 -11.12 21.62 -29.93
N ILE A 23 -10.59 20.93 -30.94
CA ILE A 23 -9.15 20.63 -31.03
C ILE A 23 -8.34 21.92 -31.19
N LEU A 24 -8.74 22.80 -32.13
CA LEU A 24 -8.06 24.07 -32.38
C LEU A 24 -8.10 24.99 -31.15
N GLN A 25 -9.22 25.04 -30.45
CA GLN A 25 -9.35 25.80 -29.20
C GLN A 25 -8.38 25.28 -28.13
N ARG A 26 -8.31 23.96 -27.92
CA ARG A 26 -7.35 23.34 -26.98
C ARG A 26 -5.90 23.63 -27.36
N GLU A 27 -5.58 23.70 -28.66
CA GLU A 27 -4.24 24.08 -29.12
C GLU A 27 -3.91 25.54 -28.80
N ARG A 28 -4.86 26.46 -29.02
CA ARG A 28 -4.70 27.88 -28.65
C ARG A 28 -4.50 28.04 -27.14
N GLU A 29 -5.36 27.42 -26.32
CA GLU A 29 -5.21 27.40 -24.86
C GLU A 29 -3.84 26.87 -24.45
N ARG A 30 -3.39 25.76 -25.05
CA ARG A 30 -2.08 25.18 -24.75
C ARG A 30 -0.92 26.12 -25.08
N LYS A 31 -1.01 26.89 -26.17
CA LYS A 31 -0.03 27.92 -26.52
C LYS A 31 -0.01 29.04 -25.46
N VAL A 32 -1.17 29.52 -25.04
CA VAL A 32 -1.30 30.52 -23.96
C VAL A 32 -0.68 30.01 -22.66
N PHE A 33 -1.04 28.80 -22.22
CA PHE A 33 -0.45 28.18 -21.02
C PHE A 33 1.07 27.99 -21.13
N THR A 34 1.60 27.73 -22.33
CA THR A 34 3.05 27.58 -22.56
C THR A 34 3.75 28.93 -22.50
N LEU A 35 3.16 29.97 -23.09
CA LEU A 35 3.67 31.35 -23.05
C LEU A 35 3.69 31.87 -21.61
N VAL A 36 2.53 31.88 -20.95
CA VAL A 36 2.37 32.33 -19.56
C VAL A 36 3.29 31.53 -18.63
N GLY A 37 3.36 30.21 -18.81
CA GLY A 37 4.24 29.34 -18.03
C GLY A 37 5.73 29.60 -18.24
N ARG A 38 6.16 30.15 -19.39
CA ARG A 38 7.54 30.58 -19.64
C ARG A 38 7.83 31.90 -18.94
N VAL A 39 6.93 32.87 -19.05
CA VAL A 39 7.07 34.19 -18.42
C VAL A 39 7.07 34.08 -16.89
N LEU A 40 6.19 33.27 -16.31
CA LEU A 40 6.10 33.05 -14.85
C LEU A 40 7.34 32.38 -14.23
N LYS A 41 8.28 31.86 -15.03
CA LYS A 41 9.57 31.35 -14.52
C LYS A 41 10.58 32.46 -14.27
N LYS A 42 10.44 33.60 -14.95
CA LYS A 42 11.32 34.75 -14.74
C LYS A 42 10.94 35.48 -13.44
N PRO A 43 11.93 35.93 -12.66
CA PRO A 43 11.71 36.93 -11.61
C PRO A 43 10.95 38.13 -12.16
N GLU A 44 10.14 38.78 -11.34
CA GLU A 44 9.30 39.90 -11.80
C GLU A 44 10.13 41.06 -12.36
N ALA A 45 11.30 41.32 -11.78
CA ALA A 45 12.25 42.34 -12.23
C ALA A 45 12.91 42.04 -13.60
N GLU A 46 12.84 40.80 -14.09
CA GLU A 46 13.48 40.37 -15.34
C GLU A 46 12.49 40.20 -16.51
N ARG A 47 11.23 40.55 -16.31
CA ARG A 47 10.18 40.45 -17.35
C ARG A 47 10.18 41.71 -18.21
N SER A 48 10.09 41.54 -19.53
CA SER A 48 9.86 42.68 -20.42
C SER A 48 8.43 43.24 -20.27
N GLU A 49 8.21 44.46 -20.74
CA GLU A 49 6.87 45.09 -20.73
C GLU A 49 5.85 44.25 -21.52
N GLU A 50 6.25 43.69 -22.65
CA GLU A 50 5.41 42.78 -23.47
C GLU A 50 5.02 41.51 -22.69
N GLU A 51 5.95 40.96 -21.91
CA GLU A 51 5.71 39.80 -21.07
C GLU A 51 4.76 40.12 -19.92
N ALA A 52 4.90 41.29 -19.30
CA ALA A 52 3.97 41.78 -18.26
C ALA A 52 2.56 42.01 -18.83
N ALA A 53 2.46 42.61 -20.03
CA ALA A 53 1.19 42.80 -20.74
C ALA A 53 0.54 41.46 -21.10
N ALA A 54 1.31 40.46 -21.54
CA ALA A 54 0.81 39.12 -21.83
C ALA A 54 0.25 38.41 -20.58
N LEU A 55 0.83 38.62 -19.40
CA LEU A 55 0.28 38.10 -18.14
C LEU A 55 -1.06 38.77 -17.79
N LEU A 56 -1.17 40.09 -18.00
CA LEU A 56 -2.42 40.83 -17.77
C LEU A 56 -3.53 40.42 -18.75
N LEU A 57 -3.19 40.18 -20.01
CA LEU A 57 -4.14 39.71 -21.03
C LEU A 57 -4.67 38.30 -20.75
N HIS A 58 -3.87 37.45 -20.10
CA HIS A 58 -4.17 36.04 -19.85
C HIS A 58 -4.29 35.69 -18.36
N ARG A 59 -4.97 36.53 -17.58
CA ARG A 59 -5.14 36.37 -16.12
C ARG A 59 -5.64 34.99 -15.70
N GLU A 60 -6.64 34.43 -16.37
CA GLU A 60 -7.16 33.09 -16.01
C GLU A 60 -6.09 31.99 -16.12
N ALA A 61 -5.23 32.08 -17.14
CA ALA A 61 -4.13 31.13 -17.33
C ALA A 61 -3.04 31.33 -16.28
N VAL A 62 -2.77 32.59 -15.87
CA VAL A 62 -1.87 32.92 -14.75
C VAL A 62 -2.38 32.30 -13.45
N ASP A 63 -3.64 32.56 -13.09
CA ASP A 63 -4.25 32.07 -11.86
C ASP A 63 -4.27 30.54 -11.81
N GLU A 64 -4.60 29.88 -12.92
CA GLU A 64 -4.56 28.42 -13.00
C GLU A 64 -3.13 27.86 -12.88
N LEU A 65 -2.13 28.50 -13.50
CA LEU A 65 -0.72 28.07 -13.37
C LEU A 65 -0.18 28.29 -11.95
N CYS A 66 -0.52 29.41 -11.31
CA CYS A 66 -0.21 29.68 -9.91
C CYS A 66 -0.86 28.64 -8.99
N ARG A 67 -2.16 28.35 -9.16
CA ARG A 67 -2.85 27.28 -8.42
C ARG A 67 -2.20 25.91 -8.63
N ARG A 68 -1.81 25.57 -9.86
CA ARG A 68 -1.06 24.33 -10.15
C ARG A 68 0.29 24.28 -9.46
N LYS A 69 1.02 25.41 -9.42
CA LYS A 69 2.32 25.52 -8.72
C LYS A 69 2.14 25.30 -7.21
N ILE A 70 1.15 25.97 -6.60
CA ILE A 70 0.82 25.79 -5.17
C ILE A 70 0.46 24.33 -4.89
N ARG A 71 -0.47 23.74 -5.65
CA ARG A 71 -0.86 22.33 -5.50
C ARG A 71 0.34 21.39 -5.61
N ARG A 72 1.24 21.63 -6.58
CA ARG A 72 2.46 20.84 -6.75
C ARG A 72 3.40 20.97 -5.55
N ASN A 73 3.60 22.18 -5.04
CA ASN A 73 4.47 22.43 -3.89
C ASN A 73 3.90 21.76 -2.63
N VAL A 74 2.59 21.83 -2.41
CA VAL A 74 1.91 21.12 -1.31
C VAL A 74 2.10 19.61 -1.45
N LEU A 75 1.89 19.05 -2.65
CA LEU A 75 2.09 17.62 -2.90
C LEU A 75 3.55 17.18 -2.72
N LYS A 76 4.51 18.04 -3.05
CA LYS A 76 5.94 17.79 -2.85
C LYS A 76 6.27 17.75 -1.36
N ARG A 77 5.85 18.76 -0.60
CA ARG A 77 6.01 18.80 0.87
C ARG A 77 5.40 17.57 1.56
N LYS A 78 4.22 17.12 1.09
CA LYS A 78 3.57 15.90 1.61
C LYS A 78 4.32 14.58 1.32
N GLN A 79 5.33 14.60 0.45
CA GLN A 79 6.17 13.44 0.14
C GLN A 79 7.55 13.52 0.77
N GLU A 80 7.92 14.70 1.28
CA GLU A 80 9.18 14.88 2.01
C GLU A 80 9.11 14.10 3.32
N GLU A 81 10.22 13.43 3.65
CA GLU A 81 10.39 12.79 4.94
C GLU A 81 10.83 13.84 5.96
N VAL A 82 10.17 13.84 7.11
CA VAL A 82 10.49 14.65 8.27
C VAL A 82 11.03 13.72 9.34
N TYR A 83 11.95 14.24 10.14
CA TYR A 83 12.54 13.55 11.28
C TYR A 83 12.48 14.49 12.49
N ASP A 84 11.88 14.02 13.57
CA ASP A 84 11.90 14.74 14.84
C ASP A 84 13.33 14.71 15.41
N ALA A 85 13.74 15.77 16.11
CA ALA A 85 15.04 15.79 16.78
C ALA A 85 15.09 14.73 17.90
N ALA A 86 16.28 14.26 18.28
CA ALA A 86 16.43 13.14 19.23
C ALA A 86 15.69 13.37 20.57
N ASP A 87 15.77 14.57 21.15
CA ASP A 87 15.11 14.89 22.42
C ASP A 87 13.59 15.02 22.26
N GLU A 88 13.13 15.59 21.14
CA GLU A 88 11.71 15.66 20.80
C GLU A 88 11.14 14.25 20.59
N LEU A 89 11.86 13.39 19.87
CA LEU A 89 11.49 11.99 19.64
C LEU A 89 11.32 11.25 20.97
N LYS A 90 12.30 11.33 21.88
CA LYS A 90 12.20 10.71 23.21
C LYS A 90 11.00 11.25 24.00
N SER A 91 10.77 12.56 24.00
CA SER A 91 9.61 13.17 24.67
C SER A 91 8.28 12.67 24.10
N LYS A 92 8.16 12.57 22.78
CA LYS A 92 6.98 12.03 22.13
C LYS A 92 6.78 10.54 22.39
N VAL A 93 7.86 9.74 22.44
CA VAL A 93 7.78 8.32 22.79
C VAL A 93 7.29 8.13 24.22
N LYS A 94 7.72 8.97 25.18
CA LYS A 94 7.18 8.93 26.55
C LYS A 94 5.67 9.19 26.60
N GLN A 95 5.19 10.16 25.81
CA GLN A 95 3.74 10.41 25.69
C GLN A 95 3.01 9.22 25.06
N LEU A 96 3.61 8.58 24.05
CA LEU A 96 3.06 7.36 23.45
C LEU A 96 3.03 6.20 24.46
N ALA A 97 4.09 6.00 25.25
CA ALA A 97 4.16 4.97 26.29
C ALA A 97 3.04 5.14 27.31
N ALA A 98 2.81 6.36 27.81
CA ALA A 98 1.71 6.67 28.71
C ALA A 98 0.34 6.36 28.06
N ALA A 99 0.17 6.68 26.77
CA ALA A 99 -1.06 6.37 26.04
C ALA A 99 -1.30 4.87 25.87
N VAL A 100 -0.24 4.09 25.62
CA VAL A 100 -0.29 2.62 25.50
C VAL A 100 -0.67 2.01 26.85
N GLN A 101 -0.08 2.47 27.96
CA GLN A 101 -0.37 1.97 29.30
C GLN A 101 -1.80 2.29 29.76
N GLN A 102 -2.34 3.45 29.35
CA GLN A 102 -3.69 3.89 29.71
C GLN A 102 -4.80 3.34 28.80
N ALA A 103 -4.43 2.71 27.67
CA ALA A 103 -5.40 2.20 26.72
C ALA A 103 -6.12 0.97 27.28
N ASN A 104 -7.46 0.96 27.24
CA ASN A 104 -8.23 -0.24 27.54
C ASN A 104 -8.26 -1.18 26.32
N HIS A 105 -8.31 -0.60 25.12
CA HIS A 105 -8.40 -1.33 23.86
C HIS A 105 -7.56 -0.63 22.78
N LEU A 106 -6.26 -0.91 22.77
CA LEU A 106 -5.34 -0.43 21.74
C LEU A 106 -5.40 -1.32 20.50
N VAL A 107 -5.61 -0.70 19.34
CA VAL A 107 -5.51 -1.33 18.02
C VAL A 107 -4.37 -0.73 17.22
N VAL A 108 -3.53 -1.58 16.61
CA VAL A 108 -2.39 -1.14 15.82
C VAL A 108 -2.67 -1.27 14.32
N TYR A 109 -2.47 -0.19 13.56
CA TYR A 109 -2.62 -0.16 12.12
C TYR A 109 -1.26 -0.09 11.43
N THR A 110 -0.91 -1.08 10.62
CA THR A 110 0.41 -1.16 10.00
C THR A 110 0.37 -1.02 8.49
N GLY A 111 1.42 -0.42 7.94
CA GLY A 111 1.67 -0.35 6.50
C GLY A 111 3.11 -0.69 6.14
N ALA A 112 3.44 -0.60 4.85
CA ALA A 112 4.70 -1.11 4.31
C ALA A 112 5.96 -0.47 4.92
N GLY A 113 5.83 0.71 5.55
CA GLY A 113 6.92 1.39 6.24
C GLY A 113 7.56 0.54 7.36
N ILE A 114 6.80 -0.35 8.02
CA ILE A 114 7.35 -1.22 9.08
C ILE A 114 8.23 -2.35 8.53
N SER A 115 8.13 -2.65 7.23
CA SER A 115 8.88 -3.72 6.55
C SER A 115 10.07 -3.20 5.75
N THR A 116 10.28 -1.87 5.71
CA THR A 116 11.39 -1.26 4.96
C THR A 116 12.77 -1.66 5.47
N ALA A 117 12.92 -1.88 6.78
CA ALA A 117 14.16 -2.37 7.38
C ALA A 117 14.48 -3.83 7.01
N ALA A 118 13.47 -4.62 6.63
CA ALA A 118 13.64 -5.99 6.11
C ALA A 118 13.94 -6.01 4.60
N SER A 119 14.38 -4.89 4.02
CA SER A 119 14.63 -4.72 2.59
C SER A 119 13.40 -4.92 1.68
N ILE A 120 12.19 -4.88 2.26
CA ILE A 120 10.94 -4.84 1.48
C ILE A 120 10.65 -3.37 1.14
N PRO A 121 10.64 -2.97 -0.15
CA PRO A 121 10.40 -1.58 -0.52
C PRO A 121 8.97 -1.19 -0.11
N ASP A 122 8.82 0.03 0.41
CA ASP A 122 7.48 0.56 0.62
C ASP A 122 6.81 0.94 -0.71
N TYR A 123 5.61 1.51 -0.63
CA TYR A 123 4.89 1.93 -1.82
C TYR A 123 5.18 3.36 -2.25
N ARG A 124 5.38 4.29 -1.31
CA ARG A 124 5.23 5.73 -1.54
C ARG A 124 6.34 6.59 -0.92
N GLY A 125 7.29 5.97 -0.24
CA GLY A 125 8.52 6.61 0.22
C GLY A 125 9.41 7.02 -0.96
N PRO A 126 10.57 7.63 -0.69
CA PRO A 126 11.50 8.09 -1.73
C PRO A 126 11.91 6.98 -2.72
N ASN A 127 12.04 5.76 -2.20
CA ASN A 127 12.39 4.54 -2.93
C ASN A 127 11.21 3.58 -3.13
N GLY A 128 10.00 4.01 -2.78
CA GLY A 128 8.82 3.17 -2.89
C GLY A 128 8.43 2.81 -4.31
N VAL A 129 7.72 1.70 -4.48
CA VAL A 129 7.38 1.14 -5.79
C VAL A 129 6.65 2.15 -6.69
N TRP A 130 5.67 2.90 -6.16
CA TRP A 130 4.99 3.94 -6.94
C TRP A 130 5.88 5.12 -7.27
N THR A 131 6.74 5.51 -6.35
CA THR A 131 7.65 6.64 -6.53
C THR A 131 8.65 6.34 -7.64
N GLN A 132 9.18 5.11 -7.70
CA GLN A 132 10.09 4.67 -8.76
C GLN A 132 9.36 4.52 -10.11
N LEU A 133 8.16 3.91 -10.12
CA LEU A 133 7.34 3.80 -11.34
C LEU A 133 6.96 5.17 -11.91
N GLN A 134 6.62 6.15 -11.07
CA GLN A 134 6.35 7.53 -11.52
C GLN A 134 7.60 8.22 -12.10
N LYS A 135 8.79 7.86 -11.62
CA LYS A 135 10.08 8.31 -12.14
C LYS A 135 10.52 7.54 -13.40
N GLY A 136 9.72 6.59 -13.88
CA GLY A 136 10.03 5.76 -15.06
C GLY A 136 11.10 4.71 -14.82
N ARG A 137 11.38 4.36 -13.56
CA ARG A 137 12.39 3.37 -13.17
C ARG A 137 11.73 2.01 -12.93
N THR A 138 12.45 0.94 -13.26
CA THR A 138 12.07 -0.44 -12.92
C THR A 138 12.45 -0.73 -11.48
N VAL A 139 11.54 -1.32 -10.73
CA VAL A 139 11.83 -1.85 -9.39
C VAL A 139 12.25 -3.30 -9.60
N GLY A 140 13.47 -3.64 -9.16
CA GLY A 140 13.97 -5.02 -9.23
C GLY A 140 13.10 -5.94 -8.38
N SER A 141 12.83 -7.14 -8.86
CA SER A 141 12.18 -8.19 -8.07
C SER A 141 13.24 -8.91 -7.25
N SER A 142 13.62 -8.36 -6.09
CA SER A 142 14.23 -9.19 -5.06
C SER A 142 13.18 -10.20 -4.58
N ASP A 143 13.59 -11.45 -4.34
CA ASP A 143 12.71 -12.42 -3.70
C ASP A 143 12.48 -11.98 -2.25
N LEU A 144 11.27 -11.51 -1.98
CA LEU A 144 10.86 -10.96 -0.69
C LEU A 144 10.58 -12.06 0.33
N SER A 145 10.44 -13.32 -0.10
CA SER A 145 10.13 -14.43 0.80
C SER A 145 11.16 -14.56 1.91
N LYS A 146 12.44 -14.26 1.62
CA LYS A 146 13.56 -14.29 2.59
C LYS A 146 13.51 -13.22 3.66
N ALA A 147 12.67 -12.20 3.53
CA ALA A 147 12.55 -11.16 4.53
C ALA A 147 12.20 -11.77 5.89
N GLU A 148 12.78 -11.22 6.95
CA GLU A 148 12.50 -11.62 8.33
C GLU A 148 11.73 -10.50 9.05
N PRO A 149 10.92 -10.82 10.06
CA PRO A 149 10.22 -9.83 10.86
C PRO A 149 11.18 -8.77 11.42
N THR A 150 10.83 -7.49 11.23
CA THR A 150 11.61 -6.37 11.78
C THR A 150 11.44 -6.23 13.28
N VAL A 151 12.24 -5.37 13.91
CA VAL A 151 12.10 -5.02 15.33
C VAL A 151 10.68 -4.58 15.64
N THR A 152 10.08 -3.74 14.78
CA THR A 152 8.67 -3.32 14.94
C THR A 152 7.70 -4.50 15.00
N HIS A 153 7.86 -5.53 14.16
CA HIS A 153 7.00 -6.72 14.20
C HIS A 153 7.16 -7.46 15.53
N MET A 154 8.41 -7.65 15.98
CA MET A 154 8.69 -8.32 17.25
C MET A 154 8.14 -7.53 18.45
N CYS A 155 8.21 -6.20 18.41
CA CYS A 155 7.60 -5.34 19.43
C CYS A 155 6.07 -5.52 19.46
N ILE A 156 5.40 -5.48 18.31
CA ILE A 156 3.93 -5.66 18.23
C ILE A 156 3.51 -7.03 18.79
N ARG A 157 4.24 -8.10 18.43
CA ARG A 157 4.02 -9.44 18.97
C ARG A 157 4.13 -9.46 20.50
N MET A 158 5.14 -8.80 21.06
CA MET A 158 5.31 -8.71 22.51
C MET A 158 4.25 -7.85 23.19
N LEU A 159 3.89 -6.69 22.63
CA LEU A 159 2.82 -5.85 23.16
C LEU A 159 1.47 -6.59 23.17
N HIS A 160 1.21 -7.43 22.17
CA HIS A 160 0.04 -8.32 22.18
C HIS A 160 0.15 -9.39 23.27
N LYS A 161 1.32 -10.03 23.43
CA LYS A 161 1.58 -11.02 24.48
C LYS A 161 1.36 -10.44 25.88
N GLU A 162 1.79 -9.21 26.11
CA GLU A 162 1.56 -8.45 27.36
C GLU A 162 0.14 -7.88 27.47
N LYS A 163 -0.76 -8.22 26.53
CA LYS A 163 -2.17 -7.79 26.48
C LYS A 163 -2.35 -6.28 26.35
N LEU A 164 -1.33 -5.53 25.97
CA LEU A 164 -1.40 -4.09 25.72
C LEU A 164 -2.04 -3.80 24.36
N VAL A 165 -1.66 -4.56 23.32
CA VAL A 165 -2.31 -4.51 22.00
C VAL A 165 -3.37 -5.59 21.91
N LYS A 166 -4.59 -5.23 21.49
CA LYS A 166 -5.71 -6.16 21.35
C LYS A 166 -5.85 -6.73 19.95
N HIS A 167 -5.52 -5.94 18.94
CA HIS A 167 -5.67 -6.33 17.54
C HIS A 167 -4.72 -5.56 16.62
N VAL A 168 -4.34 -6.18 15.52
CA VAL A 168 -3.52 -5.58 14.47
C VAL A 168 -4.25 -5.61 13.14
N VAL A 169 -4.40 -4.44 12.51
CA VAL A 169 -4.96 -4.31 11.17
C VAL A 169 -3.84 -3.91 10.21
N SER A 170 -3.44 -4.83 9.36
CA SER A 170 -2.32 -4.66 8.44
C SER A 170 -2.78 -4.43 7.00
N GLN A 171 -2.06 -3.55 6.30
CA GLN A 171 -2.13 -3.38 4.85
C GLN A 171 -1.06 -4.17 4.09
N ASN A 172 -0.16 -4.83 4.81
CA ASN A 172 0.96 -5.54 4.23
C ASN A 172 0.52 -6.95 3.86
N CYS A 173 1.01 -7.44 2.72
CA CYS A 173 0.83 -8.82 2.28
C CYS A 173 2.12 -9.64 2.39
N ASP A 174 3.14 -9.11 3.07
CA ASP A 174 4.45 -9.74 3.24
C ASP A 174 4.45 -10.92 4.23
N GLY A 175 3.35 -11.14 4.96
CA GLY A 175 3.18 -12.22 5.92
C GLY A 175 4.05 -12.11 7.19
N LEU A 176 4.78 -11.01 7.37
CA LEU A 176 5.74 -10.88 8.47
C LEU A 176 5.10 -10.80 9.85
N HIS A 177 3.85 -10.32 9.97
CA HIS A 177 3.12 -10.36 11.23
C HIS A 177 2.85 -11.79 11.69
N LEU A 178 2.31 -12.64 10.82
CA LEU A 178 2.09 -14.06 11.12
C LEU A 178 3.42 -14.73 11.50
N ARG A 179 4.45 -14.50 10.67
CA ARG A 179 5.78 -15.10 10.86
C ARG A 179 6.50 -14.62 12.13
N SER A 180 6.19 -13.42 12.61
CA SER A 180 6.70 -12.92 13.90
C SER A 180 6.13 -13.67 15.12
N GLY A 181 5.10 -14.50 14.94
CA GLY A 181 4.40 -15.16 16.04
C GLY A 181 3.16 -14.43 16.53
N LEU A 182 2.65 -13.43 15.79
CA LEU A 182 1.37 -12.79 16.13
C LEU A 182 0.22 -13.77 15.83
N PRO A 183 -0.69 -14.05 16.78
CA PRO A 183 -1.79 -14.96 16.57
C PRO A 183 -2.74 -14.48 15.46
N ARG A 184 -3.29 -15.43 14.69
CA ARG A 184 -4.12 -15.14 13.51
C ARG A 184 -5.42 -14.44 13.88
N GLU A 185 -6.00 -14.80 15.01
CA GLU A 185 -7.19 -14.20 15.57
C GLU A 185 -7.02 -12.70 15.88
N ALA A 186 -5.80 -12.29 16.23
CA ALA A 186 -5.44 -10.91 16.55
C ALA A 186 -4.94 -10.12 15.32
N LEU A 187 -4.95 -10.72 14.13
CA LEU A 187 -4.42 -10.13 12.91
C LEU A 187 -5.49 -10.08 11.81
N SER A 188 -5.66 -8.90 11.21
CA SER A 188 -6.46 -8.70 9.99
C SER A 188 -5.59 -8.19 8.84
N GLU A 189 -5.52 -8.94 7.75
CA GLU A 189 -4.68 -8.64 6.59
C GLU A 189 -5.55 -8.10 5.45
N LEU A 190 -5.73 -6.77 5.43
CA LEU A 190 -6.74 -6.12 4.59
C LEU A 190 -6.50 -6.25 3.09
N HIS A 191 -5.26 -6.51 2.69
CA HIS A 191 -4.87 -6.62 1.29
C HIS A 191 -4.45 -8.05 0.91
N GLY A 192 -4.65 -9.03 1.80
CA GLY A 192 -4.21 -10.41 1.61
C GLY A 192 -2.82 -10.68 2.16
N ASN A 193 -2.32 -11.89 1.88
CA ASN A 193 -1.03 -12.39 2.32
C ASN A 193 -0.43 -13.28 1.22
N MET A 194 0.83 -13.02 0.85
CA MET A 194 1.52 -13.72 -0.24
C MET A 194 1.77 -15.21 0.03
N PHE A 195 1.61 -15.66 1.27
CA PHE A 195 1.73 -17.07 1.67
C PHE A 195 0.37 -17.78 1.76
N ILE A 196 -0.74 -17.09 1.49
CA ILE A 196 -2.09 -17.65 1.65
C ILE A 196 -2.81 -17.69 0.30
N GLU A 197 -3.24 -18.90 -0.06
CA GLU A 197 -4.22 -19.14 -1.11
C GLU A 197 -5.51 -19.73 -0.53
N VAL A 198 -6.63 -19.49 -1.20
CA VAL A 198 -7.97 -19.81 -0.69
C VAL A 198 -8.82 -20.52 -1.71
N CYS A 199 -9.63 -21.46 -1.23
CA CYS A 199 -10.72 -22.05 -1.99
C CYS A 199 -12.01 -21.30 -1.67
N THR A 200 -12.51 -20.52 -2.64
CA THR A 200 -13.77 -19.78 -2.52
C THR A 200 -15.01 -20.61 -2.89
N ALA A 201 -14.82 -21.83 -3.40
CA ALA A 201 -15.92 -22.75 -3.73
C ALA A 201 -16.41 -23.56 -2.52
N CYS A 202 -15.57 -23.72 -1.50
CA CYS A 202 -15.95 -24.34 -0.23
C CYS A 202 -16.79 -23.36 0.62
N SER A 203 -17.70 -23.89 1.43
CA SER A 203 -18.43 -23.13 2.45
C SER A 203 -18.25 -23.77 3.83
N PRO A 204 -17.59 -23.08 4.80
CA PRO A 204 -16.89 -21.80 4.62
C PRO A 204 -15.68 -21.93 3.69
N ALA A 205 -15.19 -20.79 3.20
CA ALA A 205 -13.96 -20.75 2.40
C ALA A 205 -12.80 -21.37 3.19
N ARG A 206 -11.94 -22.11 2.48
CA ARG A 206 -10.79 -22.80 3.09
C ARG A 206 -9.50 -22.11 2.70
N GLU A 207 -8.63 -21.94 3.67
CA GLU A 207 -7.33 -21.29 3.48
C GLU A 207 -6.21 -22.33 3.51
N PHE A 208 -5.22 -22.11 2.66
CA PHE A 208 -4.03 -22.95 2.51
C PHE A 208 -2.82 -22.05 2.68
N LEU A 209 -2.09 -22.24 3.78
CA LEU A 209 -0.83 -21.54 4.02
C LEU A 209 0.28 -22.29 3.30
N ARG A 210 1.16 -21.57 2.62
CA ARG A 210 2.30 -22.11 1.87
C ARG A 210 3.60 -21.52 2.41
N LEU A 211 4.69 -22.25 2.18
CA LEU A 211 6.04 -21.81 2.52
C LEU A 211 6.70 -21.00 1.38
N PHE A 212 5.96 -20.62 0.35
CA PHE A 212 6.46 -19.87 -0.80
C PHE A 212 5.42 -18.82 -1.23
N ASP A 213 5.85 -17.86 -2.06
CA ASP A 213 4.98 -16.84 -2.63
C ASP A 213 3.96 -17.45 -3.61
N VAL A 214 2.68 -17.42 -3.26
CA VAL A 214 1.60 -18.00 -4.10
C VAL A 214 1.24 -17.12 -5.31
N THR A 215 1.81 -15.91 -5.42
CA THR A 215 1.40 -14.85 -6.36
C THR A 215 2.17 -14.87 -7.70
N GLU A 216 3.05 -15.85 -7.90
CA GLU A 216 3.88 -15.99 -9.11
C GLU A 216 3.06 -15.96 -10.41
N ARG A 217 1.90 -16.60 -10.42
CA ARG A 217 1.02 -16.74 -11.60
C ARG A 217 -0.14 -15.76 -11.62
N THR A 218 -0.18 -14.85 -10.65
CA THR A 218 -1.36 -14.03 -10.38
C THR A 218 -1.10 -12.56 -10.67
N SER A 219 -2.18 -11.85 -11.02
CA SER A 219 -2.14 -10.45 -11.45
C SER A 219 -3.53 -9.83 -11.35
N LEU A 220 -3.63 -8.52 -11.62
CA LEU A 220 -4.89 -7.78 -11.61
C LEU A 220 -6.01 -8.54 -12.37
N HIS A 221 -7.10 -8.88 -11.66
CA HIS A 221 -8.25 -9.66 -12.16
C HIS A 221 -7.97 -11.14 -12.50
N ARG A 222 -6.78 -11.67 -12.24
CA ARG A 222 -6.41 -13.07 -12.42
C ARG A 222 -5.75 -13.60 -11.14
N HIS A 223 -6.55 -14.24 -10.30
CA HIS A 223 -6.11 -14.76 -9.00
C HIS A 223 -5.85 -16.28 -8.99
N GLY A 224 -6.12 -16.99 -10.09
CA GLY A 224 -5.91 -18.43 -10.17
C GLY A 224 -4.44 -18.78 -9.94
N THR A 225 -4.18 -19.56 -8.90
CA THR A 225 -2.81 -19.96 -8.53
C THR A 225 -2.30 -21.14 -9.36
N GLY A 226 -3.19 -21.81 -10.10
CA GLY A 226 -2.91 -23.04 -10.84
C GLY A 226 -2.92 -24.31 -9.98
N ARG A 227 -3.16 -24.19 -8.66
CA ARG A 227 -3.33 -25.34 -7.74
C ARG A 227 -4.81 -25.62 -7.49
N ARG A 228 -5.13 -26.82 -6.99
CA ARG A 228 -6.52 -27.27 -6.76
C ARG A 228 -6.77 -27.56 -5.28
N CYS A 229 -7.97 -27.25 -4.83
CA CYS A 229 -8.42 -27.56 -3.49
C CYS A 229 -8.45 -29.07 -3.26
N SER A 230 -7.78 -29.53 -2.20
CA SER A 230 -7.76 -30.94 -1.79
C SER A 230 -9.14 -31.47 -1.36
N HIS A 231 -10.11 -30.60 -1.10
CA HIS A 231 -11.45 -30.99 -0.64
C HIS A 231 -12.50 -31.04 -1.76
N CYS A 232 -12.51 -30.05 -2.66
CA CYS A 232 -13.56 -29.93 -3.69
C CYS A 232 -13.02 -29.91 -5.13
N GLY A 233 -11.69 -29.94 -5.33
CA GLY A 233 -11.06 -29.95 -6.64
C GLY A 233 -11.10 -28.62 -7.41
N SER A 234 -11.81 -27.60 -6.91
CA SER A 234 -11.85 -26.26 -7.52
C SER A 234 -10.50 -25.56 -7.48
N GLU A 235 -10.25 -24.65 -8.41
CA GLU A 235 -9.02 -23.86 -8.47
C GLU A 235 -8.84 -22.97 -7.22
N LEU A 236 -7.63 -22.98 -6.66
CA LEU A 236 -7.24 -22.10 -5.55
C LEU A 236 -6.90 -20.71 -6.07
N ARG A 237 -7.26 -19.69 -5.29
CA ARG A 237 -7.05 -18.28 -5.62
C ARG A 237 -6.10 -17.63 -4.61
N ASP A 238 -5.25 -16.70 -5.02
CA ASP A 238 -4.53 -15.88 -4.04
C ASP A 238 -5.49 -14.97 -3.25
N THR A 239 -4.97 -14.37 -2.18
CA THR A 239 -5.72 -13.44 -1.31
C THR A 239 -5.43 -11.97 -1.60
N ILE A 240 -4.58 -11.68 -2.59
CA ILE A 240 -4.00 -10.37 -2.81
C ILE A 240 -5.00 -9.40 -3.43
N VAL A 241 -5.12 -8.22 -2.84
CA VAL A 241 -5.83 -7.10 -3.47
C VAL A 241 -4.85 -6.33 -4.37
N HIS A 242 -4.87 -6.63 -5.67
CA HIS A 242 -3.99 -5.95 -6.63
C HIS A 242 -4.34 -4.47 -6.82
N PHE A 243 -3.36 -3.70 -7.29
CA PHE A 243 -3.56 -2.28 -7.52
C PHE A 243 -4.58 -1.99 -8.63
N GLY A 244 -5.59 -1.20 -8.28
CA GLY A 244 -6.71 -0.86 -9.18
C GLY A 244 -7.88 -1.84 -9.07
N GLU A 245 -7.71 -2.91 -8.30
CA GLU A 245 -8.75 -3.88 -8.02
C GLU A 245 -9.66 -3.41 -6.87
N ARG A 246 -10.93 -3.84 -6.92
CA ARG A 246 -11.74 -3.99 -5.71
C ARG A 246 -11.62 -5.46 -5.33
N GLY A 247 -11.34 -5.76 -4.06
CA GLY A 247 -11.03 -7.12 -3.61
C GLY A 247 -11.97 -8.18 -4.20
N THR A 248 -11.40 -9.30 -4.65
CA THR A 248 -12.14 -10.40 -5.28
C THR A 248 -12.72 -11.38 -4.28
N LEU A 249 -12.23 -11.36 -3.05
CA LEU A 249 -12.89 -11.98 -1.89
C LEU A 249 -14.03 -11.08 -1.42
N GLU A 250 -15.11 -11.69 -0.94
CA GLU A 250 -16.25 -10.95 -0.37
C GLU A 250 -15.79 -9.99 0.73
N GLN A 251 -14.80 -10.42 1.54
CA GLN A 251 -14.19 -9.61 2.58
C GLN A 251 -12.68 -9.90 2.70
N PRO A 252 -11.88 -8.92 3.19
CA PRO A 252 -10.49 -9.16 3.54
C PRO A 252 -10.29 -10.23 4.61
N LEU A 253 -9.07 -10.76 4.72
CA LEU A 253 -8.72 -11.75 5.73
C LEU A 253 -8.97 -11.19 7.13
N ASN A 254 -9.82 -11.90 7.88
CA ASN A 254 -10.29 -11.50 9.21
C ASN A 254 -10.89 -10.08 9.27
N TRP A 255 -11.69 -9.69 8.27
CA TRP A 255 -12.38 -8.38 8.28
C TRP A 255 -13.30 -8.17 9.49
N LYS A 256 -13.99 -9.23 9.91
CA LYS A 256 -14.85 -9.21 11.10
C LYS A 256 -14.06 -8.78 12.33
N GLY A 257 -12.89 -9.38 12.58
CA GLY A 257 -12.00 -8.99 13.68
C GLY A 257 -11.55 -7.53 13.60
N ALA A 258 -11.18 -7.04 12.41
CA ALA A 258 -10.82 -5.63 12.23
C ALA A 258 -11.97 -4.68 12.58
N ALA A 259 -13.19 -4.99 12.15
CA ALA A 259 -14.36 -4.16 12.38
C ALA A 259 -14.79 -4.17 13.87
N GLU A 260 -14.73 -5.32 14.52
CA GLU A 260 -15.03 -5.48 15.95
C GLU A 260 -13.98 -4.75 16.81
N ALA A 261 -12.69 -4.97 16.56
CA ALA A 261 -11.62 -4.27 17.26
C ALA A 261 -11.69 -2.75 17.07
N ALA A 262 -11.94 -2.27 15.84
CA ALA A 262 -12.08 -0.83 15.59
C ALA A 262 -13.31 -0.21 16.28
N LYS A 263 -14.35 -1.00 16.52
CA LYS A 263 -15.51 -0.58 17.30
C LYS A 263 -15.13 -0.47 18.78
N GLU A 264 -14.35 -1.38 19.34
CA GLU A 264 -13.99 -1.32 20.77
C GLU A 264 -12.85 -0.36 21.09
N ALA A 265 -12.05 0.00 20.09
CA ALA A 265 -10.87 0.84 20.26
C ALA A 265 -11.14 2.16 20.97
N ASP A 266 -10.34 2.44 22.00
CA ASP A 266 -10.17 3.76 22.62
C ASP A 266 -8.85 4.43 22.20
N VAL A 267 -7.88 3.64 21.72
CA VAL A 267 -6.62 4.11 21.14
C VAL A 267 -6.32 3.39 19.82
N ILE A 268 -5.90 4.15 18.81
CA ILE A 268 -5.37 3.63 17.55
C ILE A 268 -3.94 4.12 17.36
N LEU A 269 -3.01 3.19 17.13
CA LEU A 269 -1.62 3.49 16.79
C LEU A 269 -1.33 3.09 15.33
N CYS A 270 -1.06 4.08 14.47
CA CYS A 270 -0.67 3.85 13.09
C CYS A 270 0.85 3.83 12.94
N LEU A 271 1.40 2.75 12.36
CA LEU A 271 2.84 2.56 12.16
C LEU A 271 3.15 2.38 10.67
N GLY A 272 4.01 3.22 10.12
CA GLY A 272 4.59 3.03 8.78
C GLY A 272 3.56 3.00 7.65
N SER A 273 2.42 3.68 7.79
CA SER A 273 1.40 3.78 6.75
C SER A 273 1.15 5.22 6.32
N SER A 274 1.10 5.44 5.01
CA SER A 274 0.64 6.71 4.44
C SER A 274 -0.87 6.98 4.66
N LEU A 275 -1.63 5.98 5.12
CA LEU A 275 -3.09 6.01 5.33
C LEU A 275 -3.94 6.42 4.12
N LYS A 276 -3.35 6.57 2.91
CA LYS A 276 -4.04 7.02 1.69
C LYS A 276 -5.13 6.05 1.23
N VAL A 277 -4.97 4.76 1.52
CA VAL A 277 -5.96 3.72 1.28
C VAL A 277 -6.85 3.55 2.50
N LEU A 278 -6.24 3.33 3.67
CA LEU A 278 -6.94 3.02 4.92
C LEU A 278 -7.96 4.10 5.32
N LYS A 279 -7.73 5.38 4.99
CA LYS A 279 -8.66 6.49 5.27
C LYS A 279 -10.08 6.29 4.72
N LYS A 280 -10.26 5.44 3.70
CA LYS A 280 -11.55 5.23 3.04
C LYS A 280 -12.49 4.31 3.84
N TYR A 281 -11.95 3.49 4.74
CA TYR A 281 -12.74 2.54 5.53
C TYR A 281 -13.31 3.22 6.77
N ALA A 282 -14.43 3.94 6.62
CA ALA A 282 -15.01 4.76 7.69
C ALA A 282 -15.25 4.01 9.01
N CYS A 283 -15.63 2.72 8.94
CA CYS A 283 -15.83 1.85 10.10
C CYS A 283 -14.57 1.64 10.94
N LEU A 284 -13.39 1.55 10.29
CA LEU A 284 -12.12 1.36 10.99
C LEU A 284 -11.69 2.61 11.79
N TRP A 285 -12.31 3.76 11.55
CA TRP A 285 -11.94 5.00 12.24
C TRP A 285 -13.03 5.47 13.20
N SER A 286 -14.08 4.66 13.42
CA SER A 286 -15.23 5.04 14.23
C SER A 286 -15.81 6.41 13.84
N MET A 287 -15.83 6.74 12.53
CA MET A 287 -16.25 8.07 12.05
C MET A 287 -17.73 8.37 12.32
N ASN A 288 -18.54 7.33 12.53
CA ASN A 288 -19.94 7.40 12.95
C ASN A 288 -20.11 7.90 14.40
N ARG A 289 -19.05 7.94 15.21
CA ARG A 289 -19.07 8.50 16.56
C ARG A 289 -18.83 10.02 16.54
N ALA A 290 -19.40 10.71 17.53
CA ALA A 290 -19.05 12.09 17.85
C ALA A 290 -17.54 12.22 18.09
N ALA A 291 -16.95 13.36 17.72
CA ALA A 291 -15.50 13.54 17.71
C ALA A 291 -14.84 13.25 19.06
N ASN A 292 -15.47 13.61 20.17
CA ASN A 292 -15.01 13.36 21.53
C ASN A 292 -15.11 11.89 21.98
N LYS A 293 -15.85 11.05 21.25
CA LYS A 293 -16.01 9.60 21.50
C LYS A 293 -15.21 8.73 20.53
N ARG A 294 -14.41 9.36 19.66
CA ARG A 294 -13.53 8.64 18.74
C ARG A 294 -12.26 8.20 19.47
N PRO A 295 -11.63 7.08 19.05
CA PRO A 295 -10.36 6.66 19.62
C PRO A 295 -9.29 7.74 19.46
N LYS A 296 -8.43 7.88 20.46
CA LYS A 296 -7.24 8.73 20.38
C LYS A 296 -6.29 8.16 19.34
N LEU A 297 -5.91 8.97 18.36
CA LEU A 297 -5.09 8.54 17.23
C LEU A 297 -3.63 8.95 17.43
N TYR A 298 -2.73 7.99 17.35
CA TYR A 298 -1.28 8.18 17.37
C TYR A 298 -0.71 7.72 16.03
N ILE A 299 0.21 8.49 15.45
CA ILE A 299 0.78 8.17 14.14
C ILE A 299 2.30 8.23 14.22
N VAL A 300 2.96 7.17 13.78
CA VAL A 300 4.41 7.09 13.56
C VAL A 300 4.65 6.90 12.07
N ASN A 301 5.11 7.95 11.40
CA ASN A 301 5.40 7.91 9.96
C ASN A 301 6.29 9.09 9.57
N LEU A 302 7.28 8.84 8.70
CA LEU A 302 8.20 9.89 8.22
C LEU A 302 7.52 10.92 7.29
N GLN A 303 6.50 10.50 6.55
CA GLN A 303 5.77 11.35 5.60
C GLN A 303 4.42 11.83 6.18
N TRP A 304 3.86 12.86 5.54
CA TRP A 304 2.50 13.33 5.78
C TRP A 304 1.46 12.22 5.57
N THR A 305 0.43 12.18 6.42
CA THR A 305 -0.74 11.32 6.26
C THR A 305 -2.04 12.13 6.21
N PRO A 306 -3.09 11.62 5.52
CA PRO A 306 -4.41 12.25 5.49
C PRO A 306 -5.13 12.37 6.83
N LYS A 307 -4.58 11.83 7.92
CA LYS A 307 -5.18 11.80 9.25
C LYS A 307 -4.33 12.55 10.28
N ASP A 308 -3.25 13.22 9.86
CA ASP A 308 -2.37 13.96 10.78
C ASP A 308 -3.14 15.00 11.61
N ASP A 309 -4.09 15.74 11.02
CA ASP A 309 -4.91 16.74 11.72
C ASP A 309 -5.89 16.14 12.76
N LEU A 310 -6.09 14.82 12.74
CA LEU A 310 -6.93 14.09 13.70
C LEU A 310 -6.10 13.35 14.75
N ALA A 311 -4.77 13.34 14.62
CA ALA A 311 -3.88 12.66 15.55
C ALA A 311 -3.70 13.50 16.82
N VAL A 312 -3.76 12.84 17.97
CA VAL A 312 -3.33 13.41 19.25
C VAL A 312 -1.83 13.65 19.23
N LEU A 313 -1.08 12.71 18.65
CA LEU A 313 0.36 12.80 18.52
C LEU A 313 0.84 12.22 17.20
N LYS A 314 1.69 12.98 16.52
CA LYS A 314 2.41 12.57 15.33
C LYS A 314 3.91 12.53 15.64
N ILE A 315 4.51 11.38 15.41
CA ILE A 315 5.94 11.13 15.58
C ILE A 315 6.56 10.93 14.19
N HIS A 316 7.57 11.73 13.89
CA HIS A 316 8.36 11.61 12.68
C HIS A 316 9.66 10.86 12.99
N GLY A 317 9.59 9.54 12.97
CA GLY A 317 10.73 8.66 13.22
C GLY A 317 10.59 7.35 12.46
N LYS A 318 11.71 6.62 12.34
CA LYS A 318 11.66 5.24 11.82
C LYS A 318 10.92 4.38 12.83
N CYS A 319 10.11 3.45 12.34
CA CYS A 319 9.27 2.62 13.20
C CYS A 319 10.11 1.78 14.17
N ASP A 320 11.21 1.19 13.73
CA ASP A 320 12.08 0.39 14.60
C ASP A 320 12.71 1.23 15.73
N ASP A 321 13.18 2.44 15.45
CA ASP A 321 13.74 3.35 16.46
C ASP A 321 12.68 3.74 17.50
N VAL A 322 11.49 4.15 17.02
CA VAL A 322 10.36 4.57 17.87
C VAL A 322 9.86 3.41 18.74
N MET A 323 9.71 2.22 18.15
CA MET A 323 9.22 1.04 18.86
C MET A 323 10.27 0.50 19.83
N SER A 324 11.56 0.62 19.53
CA SER A 324 12.62 0.23 20.47
C SER A 324 12.59 1.10 21.72
N LEU A 325 12.53 2.43 21.53
CA LEU A 325 12.40 3.38 22.64
C LEU A 325 11.09 3.16 23.41
N LEU A 326 9.98 2.85 22.73
CA LEU A 326 8.70 2.56 23.38
C LEU A 326 8.81 1.32 24.29
N MET A 327 9.44 0.25 23.80
CA MET A 327 9.62 -0.97 24.59
C MET A 327 10.54 -0.75 25.79
N GLU A 328 11.58 0.08 25.64
CA GLU A 328 12.45 0.51 26.74
C GLU A 328 11.66 1.27 27.82
N GLU A 329 10.85 2.27 27.42
CA GLU A 329 10.00 3.04 28.35
C GLU A 329 8.93 2.17 29.04
N LEU A 330 8.44 1.13 28.37
CA LEU A 330 7.50 0.16 28.95
C LEU A 330 8.18 -0.93 29.78
N GLY A 331 9.51 -1.03 29.75
CA GLY A 331 10.27 -2.10 30.43
C GLY A 331 10.05 -3.49 29.84
N ILE A 332 9.67 -3.59 28.56
CA ILE A 332 9.37 -4.88 27.89
C ILE A 332 10.56 -5.28 27.02
N GLN A 333 11.06 -6.50 27.21
CA GLN A 333 12.16 -7.01 26.38
C GLN A 333 11.69 -7.38 24.98
N ILE A 334 12.51 -7.02 23.99
CA ILE A 334 12.27 -7.37 22.58
C ILE A 334 13.00 -8.68 22.28
N PRO A 335 12.30 -9.78 21.97
CA PRO A 335 12.94 -11.02 21.59
C PRO A 335 13.57 -10.88 20.20
N LYS A 336 14.74 -11.50 20.01
CA LYS A 336 15.29 -11.71 18.68
C LYS A 336 14.39 -12.68 17.91
N TYR A 337 14.13 -12.40 16.64
CA TYR A 337 13.44 -13.35 15.77
C TYR A 337 14.28 -14.62 15.61
N SER A 338 13.62 -15.77 15.71
CA SER A 338 14.20 -17.09 15.43
C SER A 338 13.31 -17.80 14.44
N ARG A 339 13.89 -18.30 13.35
CA ARG A 339 13.17 -19.04 12.32
C ARG A 339 12.61 -20.37 12.84
N ALA A 340 13.17 -20.93 13.91
CA ALA A 340 12.63 -22.11 14.58
C ALA A 340 11.26 -21.85 15.25
N ASP A 341 10.99 -20.60 15.63
CA ASP A 341 9.74 -20.19 16.28
C ASP A 341 8.70 -19.62 15.30
N ASP A 342 9.00 -19.61 13.99
CA ASP A 342 8.09 -19.08 12.97
C ASP A 342 6.87 -20.00 12.84
N PRO A 343 5.64 -19.55 13.17
CA PRO A 343 4.45 -20.38 13.13
C PRO A 343 4.11 -20.91 11.74
N ILE A 344 4.63 -20.27 10.67
CA ILE A 344 4.30 -20.65 9.31
C ILE A 344 4.68 -22.11 9.01
N PHE A 345 5.76 -22.63 9.61
CA PHE A 345 6.21 -24.01 9.39
C PHE A 345 5.23 -25.05 9.93
N ASN A 346 4.56 -24.74 11.04
CA ASN A 346 3.57 -25.63 11.64
C ASN A 346 2.18 -25.48 11.02
N LEU A 347 1.88 -24.30 10.46
CA LEU A 347 0.59 -23.98 9.85
C LEU A 347 0.53 -24.28 8.36
N ALA A 348 1.67 -24.42 7.70
CA ALA A 348 1.74 -24.62 6.25
C ALA A 348 1.07 -25.93 5.85
N THR A 349 0.23 -25.86 4.82
CA THR A 349 -0.35 -27.02 4.17
C THR A 349 0.67 -27.58 3.17
N PRO A 350 1.05 -28.86 3.27
CA PRO A 350 1.96 -29.49 2.32
C PRO A 350 1.40 -29.46 0.89
N LEU A 351 2.29 -29.41 -0.11
CA LEU A 351 1.91 -29.65 -1.49
C LEU A 351 1.66 -31.14 -1.69
N ARG A 352 0.69 -31.48 -2.56
CA ARG A 352 0.54 -32.86 -3.04
C ARG A 352 1.66 -33.19 -4.04
N PRO A 353 1.99 -34.47 -4.27
CA PRO A 353 3.04 -34.86 -5.22
C PRO A 353 2.88 -34.23 -6.61
N GLU A 354 1.65 -34.15 -7.12
CA GLU A 354 1.33 -33.53 -8.39
C GLU A 354 1.47 -32.00 -8.42
N GLU A 355 1.62 -31.35 -7.25
CA GLU A 355 1.73 -29.89 -7.10
C GLU A 355 3.16 -29.42 -6.85
N ILE A 356 4.14 -30.33 -6.68
CA ILE A 356 5.54 -29.98 -6.36
C ILE A 356 6.14 -29.05 -7.43
N GLN A 357 5.83 -29.28 -8.71
CA GLN A 357 6.30 -28.47 -9.83
C GLN A 357 5.36 -27.30 -10.17
N SER A 358 4.41 -26.95 -9.29
CA SER A 358 3.43 -25.89 -9.55
C SER A 358 3.95 -24.46 -9.35
N HIS A 359 5.16 -24.29 -8.82
CA HIS A 359 5.80 -22.99 -8.60
C HIS A 359 7.30 -23.04 -8.88
N THR A 360 7.89 -21.88 -9.13
CA THR A 360 9.36 -21.67 -9.24
C THR A 360 9.91 -20.82 -8.09
N ARG A 361 9.03 -20.31 -7.23
CA ARG A 361 9.40 -19.52 -6.04
C ARG A 361 10.19 -20.34 -5.04
N GLU A 362 11.14 -19.70 -4.37
CA GLU A 362 11.91 -20.33 -3.29
C GLU A 362 11.00 -20.68 -2.11
N VAL A 363 11.22 -21.87 -1.55
CA VAL A 363 10.49 -22.36 -0.38
C VAL A 363 11.26 -21.95 0.87
N LEU A 364 10.56 -21.40 1.84
CA LEU A 364 11.12 -21.14 3.17
C LEU A 364 11.56 -22.47 3.79
N ALA A 365 12.85 -22.58 4.09
CA ALA A 365 13.42 -23.71 4.83
C ALA A 365 13.37 -23.46 6.35
N ALA A 366 13.21 -24.49 7.17
CA ALA A 366 13.35 -24.34 8.63
C ALA A 366 14.82 -24.03 9.02
N ALA A 367 15.05 -23.61 10.26
CA ALA A 367 16.40 -23.27 10.76
C ALA A 367 17.37 -24.47 10.77
N ASP A 368 16.85 -25.69 10.85
CA ASP A 368 17.62 -26.93 10.77
C ASP A 368 17.40 -27.57 9.39
N GLY A 369 18.46 -27.61 8.58
CA GLY A 369 18.43 -28.10 7.21
C GLY A 369 18.11 -29.59 7.08
N GLN A 370 16.82 -29.94 7.09
CA GLN A 370 16.38 -31.11 6.35
C GLN A 370 16.32 -30.73 4.86
N GLU A 371 17.44 -30.93 4.18
CA GLU A 371 17.46 -31.08 2.73
C GLU A 371 16.50 -32.22 2.35
N GLY A 372 15.33 -31.87 1.82
CA GLY A 372 14.57 -32.77 0.97
C GLY A 372 15.39 -33.06 -0.30
N PRO A 373 15.24 -34.25 -0.91
CA PRO A 373 16.21 -34.76 -1.88
C PRO A 373 16.46 -33.75 -3.00
N SER A 374 17.73 -33.34 -3.11
CA SER A 374 18.26 -32.57 -4.21
C SER A 374 17.97 -33.31 -5.51
N ALA A 375 16.99 -32.83 -6.29
CA ALA A 375 16.86 -33.23 -7.67
C ALA A 375 18.04 -32.63 -8.44
N GLU A 376 18.84 -33.51 -9.01
CA GLU A 376 20.00 -33.19 -9.83
C GLU A 376 19.61 -32.21 -10.94
N ASN A 377 20.44 -31.17 -11.11
CA ASN A 377 20.33 -30.17 -12.18
C ASN A 377 20.58 -30.85 -13.54
N GLU A 378 19.51 -31.12 -14.29
CA GLU A 378 19.58 -31.12 -15.75
C GLU A 378 19.13 -29.75 -16.26
N GLN A 379 20.03 -29.04 -16.92
CA GLN A 379 19.73 -27.79 -17.63
C GLN A 379 18.78 -28.05 -18.80
N PRO A 380 17.70 -27.26 -18.95
CA PRO A 380 17.11 -27.03 -20.25
C PRO A 380 17.41 -25.61 -20.73
N SER A 381 17.82 -25.58 -21.99
CA SER A 381 18.08 -24.46 -22.90
C SER A 381 17.21 -23.22 -22.72
N GLU A 382 17.86 -22.07 -22.88
CA GLU A 382 17.31 -20.72 -22.99
C GLU A 382 16.18 -20.61 -24.04
N GLU A 383 14.94 -20.52 -23.59
CA GLU A 383 13.93 -19.67 -24.22
C GLU A 383 13.18 -18.90 -23.13
N THR A 384 13.68 -17.71 -22.80
CA THR A 384 13.09 -16.82 -21.81
C THR A 384 11.75 -16.25 -22.30
N SER A 385 10.65 -16.94 -22.02
CA SER A 385 9.33 -16.31 -22.01
C SER A 385 9.16 -15.58 -20.67
N SER A 386 9.11 -14.25 -20.73
CA SER A 386 9.08 -13.36 -19.56
C SER A 386 7.71 -13.35 -18.88
N LEU A 387 7.46 -14.33 -18.01
CA LEU A 387 6.31 -14.32 -17.10
C LEU A 387 6.62 -13.42 -15.89
N GLN A 388 6.19 -12.16 -15.96
CA GLN A 388 6.26 -11.21 -14.83
C GLN A 388 4.93 -11.17 -14.08
N GLY A 389 4.73 -12.10 -13.15
CA GLY A 389 3.70 -12.05 -12.11
C GLY A 389 4.27 -11.72 -10.72
N GLY A 390 3.39 -11.29 -9.81
CA GLY A 390 3.73 -10.92 -8.42
C GLY A 390 2.83 -9.81 -7.86
N TRP A 391 2.74 -9.70 -6.54
CA TRP A 391 1.87 -8.70 -5.87
C TRP A 391 2.23 -7.23 -6.18
N PHE A 392 3.50 -6.91 -6.44
CA PHE A 392 3.89 -5.59 -6.95
C PHE A 392 3.43 -5.30 -8.40
N GLY A 393 2.67 -6.23 -8.99
CA GLY A 393 2.19 -6.24 -10.37
C GLY A 393 1.88 -4.85 -10.91
N ARG A 394 2.43 -4.57 -12.09
CA ARG A 394 2.35 -3.28 -12.78
C ARG A 394 0.89 -2.86 -12.93
N GLY A 395 0.39 -2.12 -11.95
CA GLY A 395 -0.89 -1.45 -12.04
C GLY A 395 -0.85 -0.55 -13.27
N TYR A 396 -1.80 -0.79 -14.17
CA TYR A 396 -2.03 -0.09 -15.43
C TYR A 396 -1.55 1.36 -15.40
N SER A 397 -0.33 1.62 -15.89
CA SER A 397 0.03 2.97 -16.28
C SER A 397 -0.96 3.33 -17.38
N LYS A 398 -1.85 4.31 -17.16
CA LYS A 398 -2.50 5.01 -18.28
C LYS A 398 -1.40 5.74 -19.05
N GLY A 399 -0.61 4.98 -19.79
CA GLY A 399 0.27 5.48 -20.82
C GLY A 399 -0.63 6.16 -21.82
N ARG A 400 -0.60 7.49 -21.82
CA ARG A 400 -1.10 8.27 -22.95
C ARG A 400 -0.32 7.74 -24.16
N ARG A 401 -0.94 6.90 -24.99
CA ARG A 401 -0.42 6.52 -26.30
C ARG A 401 -0.17 7.83 -27.04
N LYS A 402 1.09 8.29 -27.08
CA LYS A 402 1.53 9.21 -28.13
C LYS A 402 1.32 8.44 -29.42
N LYS A 403 0.27 8.81 -30.18
CA LYS A 403 0.18 8.41 -31.58
C LYS A 403 1.51 8.82 -32.22
N LYS A 404 2.33 7.84 -32.60
CA LYS A 404 3.42 8.08 -33.55
C LYS A 404 2.74 8.70 -34.78
N ARG A 405 3.14 9.92 -35.13
CA ARG A 405 2.89 10.44 -36.47
C ARG A 405 3.68 9.51 -37.39
N ALA A 406 2.98 8.83 -38.29
CA ALA A 406 3.65 8.28 -39.47
C ALA A 406 4.21 9.47 -40.25
N ALA A 407 5.46 9.33 -40.69
CA ALA A 407 6.12 10.28 -41.58
C ALA A 407 5.42 10.31 -42.93
#